data_AF-E6UBU3-F1
#
_entry.id   AF-E6UBU3-F1
#
_cell.length_a   1.000
_cell.length_b   1.000
_cell.length_c   1.000
_cell.angle_alpha   90.00
_cell.angle_beta   90.00
_cell.angle_gamma   90.00
#
_symmetry.space_group_name_H-M   'P 1'
#
loop_
_entity.id
_entity.type
_entity.pdbx_description
1 polymer ?
#
loop_
_entity_poly.entity_id
_entity_poly.type
_entity_poly.pdbx_seq_one_letter_code
_entity_poly.pdbx_strand_id
1 'polypeptide(L)'
;MTELEKMELAECYINRYFEIADGVEVSKENKEYLKIYIRDVSEAEREYDFNGKRNKTMIYVLIGALIFALILFAAFHTGFLWIIPLLGFVAVIIFGFRQTNKYYIQKLSEVREHQKEVNEGITEQIELLAGRIKQLEKQRDDYLAALRKKIDFMELDMDYMNNIGQIKEFMVNGEAETCEEAVELFESNLLMQQMTGIMTASVHDKTMDIEKNKKRFGDPTKDFGKKPAKKGLFGKK
;
A
#
# COMPACT_ATOMS: atom_id res chain seq x y z
N MET A 1 45.80 -12.41 -10.55
CA MET A 1 44.85 -11.46 -9.95
C MET A 1 45.69 -10.55 -9.07
N THR A 2 45.68 -9.26 -9.36
CA THR A 2 46.32 -8.25 -8.49
C THR A 2 45.50 -8.09 -7.20
N GLU A 3 46.10 -7.51 -6.16
CA GLU A 3 45.37 -7.23 -4.91
C GLU A 3 44.20 -6.26 -5.16
N LEU A 4 44.38 -5.25 -6.01
CA LEU A 4 43.30 -4.35 -6.40
C LEU A 4 42.15 -5.07 -7.13
N GLU A 5 42.45 -6.00 -8.05
CA GLU A 5 41.43 -6.81 -8.73
C GLU A 5 40.65 -7.72 -7.75
N LYS A 6 41.30 -8.22 -6.68
CA LYS A 6 40.61 -8.97 -5.62
C LYS A 6 39.62 -8.08 -4.87
N MET A 7 40.01 -6.85 -4.54
CA MET A 7 39.16 -5.89 -3.85
C MET A 7 37.97 -5.44 -4.71
N GLU A 8 38.19 -5.15 -5.99
CA GLU A 8 37.11 -4.83 -6.93
C GLU A 8 36.10 -5.98 -7.08
N LEU A 9 36.59 -7.23 -7.10
CA LEU A 9 35.74 -8.41 -7.16
C LEU A 9 34.92 -8.58 -5.87
N ALA A 10 35.53 -8.33 -4.71
CA ALA A 10 34.85 -8.36 -3.41
C ALA A 10 33.77 -7.28 -3.31
N GLU A 11 34.04 -6.05 -3.74
CA GLU A 11 33.05 -4.96 -3.83
C GLU A 11 31.88 -5.35 -4.74
N CYS A 12 32.15 -5.90 -5.93
CA CYS A 12 31.11 -6.35 -6.85
C CYS A 12 30.20 -7.41 -6.22
N TYR A 13 30.79 -8.37 -5.51
CA TYR A 13 30.04 -9.40 -4.79
C TYR A 13 29.25 -8.85 -3.60
N ILE A 14 29.80 -7.91 -2.83
CA ILE A 14 29.10 -7.26 -1.71
C ILE A 14 27.93 -6.41 -2.22
N ASN A 15 28.13 -5.64 -3.29
CA ASN A 15 27.05 -4.87 -3.93
C ASN A 15 25.92 -5.80 -4.42
N ARG A 16 26.27 -6.95 -5.00
CA ARG A 16 25.28 -7.95 -5.42
C ARG A 16 24.51 -8.53 -4.24
N TYR A 17 25.15 -8.71 -3.07
CA TYR A 17 24.44 -9.09 -1.85
C TYR A 17 23.40 -8.03 -1.45
N PHE A 18 23.77 -6.75 -1.48
CA PHE A 18 22.84 -5.67 -1.15
C PHE A 18 21.67 -5.58 -2.12
N GLU A 19 21.87 -5.81 -3.42
CA GLU A 19 20.76 -5.90 -4.38
C GLU A 19 19.76 -7.01 -4.02
N ILE A 20 20.24 -8.16 -3.55
CA ILE A 20 19.37 -9.27 -3.13
C ILE A 20 18.66 -8.91 -1.82
N ALA A 21 19.37 -8.30 -0.86
CA ALA A 21 18.81 -7.89 0.42
C ALA A 21 17.72 -6.82 0.25
N ASP A 22 17.93 -5.82 -0.60
CA ASP A 22 16.94 -4.80 -0.95
C ASP A 22 15.72 -5.43 -1.64
N GLY A 23 15.94 -6.39 -2.55
CA GLY A 23 14.86 -7.16 -3.17
C GLY A 23 13.97 -7.92 -2.17
N VAL A 24 14.53 -8.39 -1.05
CA VAL A 24 13.77 -8.99 0.06
C VAL A 24 12.93 -7.94 0.78
N GLU A 25 13.50 -6.76 1.08
CA GLU A 25 12.83 -5.67 1.78
C GLU A 25 11.65 -5.13 0.97
N VAL A 26 11.87 -4.77 -0.30
CA VAL A 26 10.83 -4.30 -1.22
C VAL A 26 9.70 -5.33 -1.35
N SER A 27 10.03 -6.62 -1.34
CA SER A 27 9.03 -7.68 -1.42
C SER A 27 8.19 -7.79 -0.14
N LYS A 28 8.79 -7.54 1.04
CA LYS A 28 8.07 -7.46 2.32
C LYS A 28 7.15 -6.24 2.37
N GLU A 29 7.62 -5.08 1.91
CA GLU A 29 6.81 -3.87 1.81
C GLU A 29 5.60 -4.07 0.88
N ASN A 30 5.82 -4.68 -0.29
CA ASN A 30 4.73 -4.99 -1.22
C ASN A 30 3.67 -5.92 -0.60
N LYS A 31 4.10 -6.90 0.20
CA LYS A 31 3.18 -7.77 0.95
C LYS A 31 2.33 -6.98 1.94
N GLU A 32 2.92 -6.06 2.70
CA GLU A 32 2.15 -5.22 3.64
C GLU A 32 1.21 -4.25 2.90
N TYR A 33 1.65 -3.72 1.77
CA TYR A 33 0.82 -2.86 0.92
C TYR A 33 -0.43 -3.60 0.41
N LEU A 34 -0.30 -4.84 -0.06
CA LEU A 34 -1.43 -5.65 -0.55
C LEU A 34 -2.50 -5.90 0.53
N LYS A 35 -2.10 -6.01 1.81
CA LYS A 35 -3.07 -6.20 2.90
C LYS A 35 -4.02 -5.02 3.08
N ILE A 36 -3.59 -3.80 2.74
CA ILE A 36 -4.40 -2.58 2.87
C ILE A 36 -5.62 -2.62 1.94
N TYR A 37 -5.52 -3.37 0.82
CA TYR A 37 -6.59 -3.49 -0.16
C TYR A 37 -7.65 -4.54 0.20
N ILE A 38 -7.42 -5.35 1.23
CA ILE A 38 -8.43 -6.27 1.73
C ILE A 38 -9.48 -5.44 2.47
N ARG A 39 -10.65 -5.26 1.85
CA ARG A 39 -11.77 -4.52 2.43
C ARG A 39 -12.78 -5.47 3.04
N ASP A 40 -13.42 -5.06 4.14
CA ASP A 40 -14.56 -5.80 4.67
C ASP A 40 -15.74 -5.72 3.68
N VAL A 41 -16.30 -6.88 3.37
CA VAL A 41 -17.49 -7.04 2.54
C VAL A 41 -18.64 -6.17 3.08
N SER A 42 -18.74 -6.00 4.40
CA SER A 42 -19.77 -5.19 5.05
C SER A 42 -19.64 -3.68 4.74
N GLU A 43 -18.44 -3.20 4.46
CA GLU A 43 -18.20 -1.80 4.08
C GLU A 43 -18.60 -1.54 2.63
N ALA A 44 -18.30 -2.48 1.74
CA ALA A 44 -18.73 -2.40 0.35
C ALA A 44 -20.26 -2.46 0.19
N GLU A 45 -20.94 -3.23 1.04
CA GLU A 45 -22.41 -3.26 1.09
C GLU A 45 -23.01 -1.93 1.56
N ARG A 46 -22.37 -1.26 2.53
CA ARG A 46 -22.78 0.05 3.01
C ARG A 46 -22.59 1.13 1.96
N GLU A 47 -21.47 1.10 1.22
CA GLU A 47 -21.18 2.03 0.13
C GLU A 47 -22.18 1.89 -1.03
N TYR A 48 -22.68 0.69 -1.29
CA TYR A 48 -23.68 0.46 -2.34
C TYR A 48 -25.03 1.17 -2.06
N ASP A 49 -25.35 1.51 -0.80
CA ASP A 49 -26.62 2.11 -0.37
C ASP A 49 -27.86 1.41 -0.97
N PHE A 50 -28.04 0.14 -0.60
CA PHE A 50 -29.17 -0.67 -1.03
C PHE A 50 -30.52 -0.03 -0.68
N ASN A 51 -30.66 0.46 0.55
CA ASN A 51 -31.93 0.99 1.06
C ASN A 51 -32.32 2.30 0.37
N GLY A 52 -31.37 3.23 0.17
CA GLY A 52 -31.64 4.49 -0.51
C GLY A 52 -32.01 4.29 -1.98
N LYS A 53 -31.25 3.45 -2.72
CA LYS A 53 -31.54 3.14 -4.12
C LYS A 53 -32.89 2.43 -4.29
N ARG A 54 -33.19 1.43 -3.47
CA ARG A 54 -34.48 0.73 -3.48
C ARG A 54 -35.63 1.68 -3.19
N ASN A 55 -35.52 2.50 -2.15
CA ASN A 55 -36.59 3.42 -1.75
C ASN A 55 -36.85 4.49 -2.83
N LYS A 56 -35.80 5.03 -3.46
CA LYS A 56 -35.95 5.97 -4.58
C LYS A 56 -36.68 5.35 -5.76
N THR A 57 -36.34 4.12 -6.12
CA THR A 57 -37.02 3.39 -7.20
C THR A 57 -38.48 3.07 -6.85
N MET A 58 -38.75 2.74 -5.59
CA MET A 58 -40.12 2.52 -5.11
C MET A 58 -40.99 3.78 -5.19
N ILE A 59 -40.43 4.98 -5.01
CA ILE A 59 -41.18 6.23 -5.22
C ILE A 59 -41.64 6.34 -6.68
N TYR A 60 -40.81 6.00 -7.66
CA TYR A 60 -41.21 5.99 -9.07
C TYR A 60 -42.28 4.94 -9.37
N VAL A 61 -42.18 3.75 -8.77
CA VAL A 61 -43.22 2.71 -8.86
C VAL A 61 -44.54 3.21 -8.27
N LEU A 62 -44.52 3.89 -7.13
CA LEU A 62 -45.71 4.48 -6.48
C LEU A 62 -46.36 5.56 -7.35
N ILE A 63 -45.56 6.46 -7.93
CA ILE A 63 -46.06 7.50 -8.85
C ILE A 63 -46.69 6.87 -10.10
N GLY A 64 -46.02 5.89 -10.71
CA GLY A 64 -46.55 5.16 -11.86
C GLY A 64 -47.84 4.41 -11.54
N ALA A 65 -47.91 3.77 -10.37
CA ALA A 65 -49.11 3.09 -9.90
C ALA A 65 -50.27 4.08 -9.67
N LEU A 66 -50.01 5.27 -9.11
CA LEU A 66 -51.01 6.32 -8.91
C LEU A 66 -51.58 6.82 -10.24
N ILE A 67 -50.71 7.09 -11.23
CA ILE A 67 -51.15 7.50 -12.57
C ILE A 67 -52.01 6.40 -13.21
N PHE A 68 -51.57 5.13 -13.12
CA PHE A 68 -52.32 3.99 -13.63
C PHE A 68 -53.69 3.84 -12.96
N ALA A 69 -53.76 4.01 -11.63
CA ALA A 69 -55.01 3.96 -10.88
C ALA A 69 -55.97 5.10 -11.24
N LEU A 70 -55.46 6.32 -11.46
CA LEU A 70 -56.27 7.46 -11.89
C LEU A 70 -56.87 7.24 -13.29
N ILE A 71 -56.10 6.65 -14.21
CA ILE A 71 -56.59 6.29 -15.55
C ILE A 71 -57.69 5.22 -15.45
N LEU A 72 -57.48 4.17 -14.66
CA LEU A 72 -58.49 3.14 -14.43
C LEU A 72 -59.73 3.70 -13.74
N PHE A 73 -59.56 4.61 -12.79
CA PHE A 73 -60.67 5.23 -12.10
C PHE A 73 -61.52 6.07 -13.06
N ALA A 74 -60.91 6.86 -13.95
CA ALA A 74 -61.62 7.59 -14.99
C ALA A 74 -62.39 6.69 -15.96
N ALA A 75 -61.90 5.47 -16.23
CA ALA A 75 -62.56 4.51 -17.12
C ALA A 75 -63.72 3.73 -16.44
N PHE A 76 -63.62 3.46 -15.14
CA PHE A 76 -64.53 2.57 -14.40
C PHE A 76 -65.28 3.28 -13.24
N HIS A 77 -65.45 4.60 -13.31
CA HIS A 77 -66.06 5.39 -12.24
C HIS A 77 -67.56 5.12 -12.01
N THR A 78 -68.25 4.40 -12.91
CA THR A 78 -69.70 4.15 -12.82
C THR A 78 -70.01 2.81 -12.16
N GLY A 79 -70.83 2.84 -11.10
CA GLY A 79 -71.37 1.62 -10.44
C GLY A 79 -70.36 0.90 -9.55
N PHE A 80 -70.55 -0.42 -9.33
CA PHE A 80 -69.71 -1.26 -8.45
C PHE A 80 -68.28 -1.53 -8.99
N LEU A 81 -67.98 -1.12 -10.23
CA LEU A 81 -66.70 -1.40 -10.90
C LEU A 81 -65.53 -0.53 -10.41
N TRP A 82 -65.76 0.43 -9.51
CA TRP A 82 -64.74 1.28 -8.87
C TRP A 82 -63.69 0.49 -8.06
N ILE A 83 -63.96 -0.77 -7.73
CA ILE A 83 -63.05 -1.68 -7.02
C ILE A 83 -61.88 -2.13 -7.93
N ILE A 84 -62.09 -2.16 -9.25
CA ILE A 84 -61.09 -2.61 -10.24
C ILE A 84 -59.83 -1.71 -10.24
N PRO A 85 -59.93 -0.37 -10.25
CA PRO A 85 -58.79 0.53 -10.06
C PRO A 85 -57.99 0.25 -8.78
N LEU A 86 -58.68 -0.06 -7.67
CA LEU A 86 -58.04 -0.30 -6.38
C LEU A 86 -57.25 -1.61 -6.38
N LEU A 87 -57.83 -2.69 -6.94
CA LEU A 87 -57.14 -3.98 -7.10
C LEU A 87 -55.95 -3.86 -8.06
N GLY A 88 -56.11 -3.14 -9.17
CA GLY A 88 -55.03 -2.87 -10.13
C GLY A 88 -53.87 -2.08 -9.50
N PHE A 89 -54.18 -1.06 -8.70
CA PHE A 89 -53.19 -0.28 -7.96
C PHE A 89 -52.37 -1.17 -7.01
N VAL A 90 -53.05 -1.98 -6.19
CA VAL A 90 -52.38 -2.88 -5.24
C VAL A 90 -51.52 -3.91 -5.98
N ALA A 91 -52.00 -4.48 -7.09
CA ALA A 91 -51.24 -5.44 -7.90
C ALA A 91 -49.95 -4.83 -8.48
N VAL A 92 -50.00 -3.61 -9.03
CA VAL A 92 -48.82 -2.91 -9.58
C VAL A 92 -47.80 -2.59 -8.49
N ILE A 93 -48.26 -2.16 -7.31
CA ILE A 93 -47.39 -1.90 -6.16
C ILE A 93 -46.67 -3.16 -5.71
N ILE A 94 -47.40 -4.28 -5.52
CA ILE A 94 -46.83 -5.55 -5.09
C ILE A 94 -45.83 -6.08 -6.13
N PHE A 95 -46.21 -6.04 -7.41
CA PHE A 95 -45.35 -6.50 -8.50
C PHE A 95 -44.09 -5.63 -8.62
N GLY A 96 -44.24 -4.30 -8.60
CA GLY A 96 -43.14 -3.36 -8.66
C GLY A 96 -42.19 -3.48 -7.46
N PHE A 97 -42.72 -3.71 -6.25
CA PHE A 97 -41.91 -3.96 -5.07
C PHE A 97 -41.11 -5.26 -5.20
N ARG A 98 -41.74 -6.35 -5.63
CA ARG A 98 -41.06 -7.65 -5.81
C ARG A 98 -39.95 -7.57 -6.85
N GLN A 99 -40.20 -6.93 -8.00
CA GLN A 99 -39.21 -6.78 -9.06
C GLN A 99 -38.03 -5.89 -8.63
N THR A 100 -38.34 -4.74 -8.01
CA THR A 100 -37.32 -3.81 -7.49
C THR A 100 -36.45 -4.49 -6.44
N ASN A 101 -37.06 -5.20 -5.49
CA ASN A 101 -36.34 -5.90 -4.43
C ASN A 101 -35.46 -7.01 -5.00
N LYS A 102 -35.96 -7.82 -5.94
CA LYS A 102 -35.17 -8.88 -6.59
C LYS A 102 -33.95 -8.32 -7.33
N TYR A 103 -34.13 -7.24 -8.09
CA TYR A 103 -33.06 -6.60 -8.84
C TYR A 103 -31.93 -6.08 -7.94
N TYR A 104 -32.28 -5.34 -6.88
CA TYR A 104 -31.27 -4.79 -5.98
C TYR A 104 -30.62 -5.87 -5.10
N ILE A 105 -31.34 -6.93 -4.73
CA ILE A 105 -30.75 -8.07 -3.99
C ILE A 105 -29.70 -8.76 -4.86
N GLN A 106 -30.00 -8.96 -6.16
CA GLN A 106 -29.03 -9.53 -7.09
C GLN A 106 -27.79 -8.64 -7.25
N LYS A 107 -27.99 -7.33 -7.38
CA LYS A 107 -26.86 -6.39 -7.44
C LYS A 107 -26.04 -6.36 -6.14
N LEU A 108 -26.69 -6.45 -4.99
CA LEU A 108 -26.00 -6.55 -3.70
C LEU A 108 -25.19 -7.84 -3.60
N SER A 109 -25.75 -8.97 -4.05
CA SER A 109 -24.99 -10.23 -4.13
C SER A 109 -23.83 -10.16 -5.10
N GLU A 110 -23.98 -9.50 -6.25
CA GLU A 110 -22.86 -9.29 -7.19
C GLU A 110 -21.73 -8.46 -6.56
N VAL A 111 -22.06 -7.38 -5.83
CA VAL A 111 -21.05 -6.58 -5.11
C VAL A 111 -20.36 -7.42 -4.03
N ARG A 112 -21.12 -8.22 -3.27
CA ARG A 112 -20.58 -9.11 -2.24
C ARG A 112 -19.62 -10.14 -2.84
N GLU A 113 -20.04 -10.86 -3.88
CA GLU A 113 -19.24 -11.89 -4.53
C GLU A 113 -17.99 -11.29 -5.17
N HIS A 114 -18.13 -10.14 -5.85
CA HIS A 114 -16.98 -9.46 -6.45
C HIS A 114 -15.94 -9.03 -5.40
N GLN A 115 -16.38 -8.49 -4.26
CA GLN A 115 -15.45 -8.13 -3.18
C GLN A 115 -14.79 -9.37 -2.56
N LYS A 116 -15.54 -10.47 -2.42
CA LYS A 116 -14.98 -11.74 -1.95
C LYS A 116 -13.93 -12.27 -2.91
N GLU A 117 -14.21 -12.29 -4.21
CA GLU A 117 -13.27 -12.70 -5.26
C GLU A 117 -12.00 -11.85 -5.25
N VAL A 118 -12.13 -10.52 -5.15
CA VAL A 118 -10.98 -9.61 -5.05
C VAL A 118 -10.16 -9.89 -3.79
N ASN A 119 -10.81 -10.09 -2.64
CA ASN A 119 -10.12 -10.41 -1.39
C ASN A 119 -9.40 -11.77 -1.44
N GLU A 120 -10.03 -12.78 -2.04
CA GLU A 120 -9.42 -14.10 -2.27
C GLU A 120 -8.19 -13.98 -3.19
N GLY A 121 -8.31 -13.27 -4.32
CA GLY A 121 -7.20 -13.05 -5.24
C GLY A 121 -6.03 -12.25 -4.62
N ILE A 122 -6.31 -11.26 -3.78
CA ILE A 122 -5.26 -10.55 -3.02
C ILE A 122 -4.60 -11.49 -2.02
N THR A 123 -5.38 -12.35 -1.35
CA THR A 123 -4.86 -13.33 -0.39
C THR A 123 -3.94 -14.36 -1.06
N GLU A 124 -4.33 -14.88 -2.23
CA GLU A 124 -3.48 -15.78 -3.03
C GLU A 124 -2.17 -15.09 -3.45
N GLN A 125 -2.23 -13.83 -3.88
CA GLN A 125 -1.02 -13.07 -4.22
C GLN A 125 -0.12 -12.87 -2.99
N ILE A 126 -0.68 -12.59 -1.82
CA ILE A 126 0.07 -12.48 -0.57
C ILE A 126 0.77 -13.81 -0.23
N GLU A 127 0.10 -14.94 -0.42
CA GLU A 127 0.67 -16.27 -0.17
C GLU A 127 1.82 -16.59 -1.14
N LEU A 128 1.61 -16.37 -2.44
CA LEU A 128 2.66 -16.52 -3.46
C LEU A 128 3.86 -15.62 -3.17
N LEU A 129 3.61 -14.37 -2.79
CA LEU A 129 4.66 -13.41 -2.44
C LEU A 129 5.39 -13.83 -1.17
N ALA A 130 4.71 -14.36 -0.16
CA ALA A 130 5.34 -14.91 1.04
C ALA A 130 6.27 -16.09 0.71
N GLY A 131 5.85 -16.97 -0.21
CA GLY A 131 6.70 -18.05 -0.71
C GLY A 131 7.96 -17.52 -1.40
N ARG A 132 7.83 -16.50 -2.25
CA ARG A 132 8.96 -15.85 -2.94
C ARG A 132 9.90 -15.14 -1.98
N ILE A 133 9.38 -14.42 -0.98
CA ILE A 133 10.19 -13.77 0.07
C ILE A 133 11.05 -14.82 0.77
N LYS A 134 10.48 -15.96 1.16
CA LYS A 134 11.25 -17.04 1.81
C LYS A 134 12.36 -17.60 0.93
N GLN A 135 12.12 -17.71 -0.38
CA GLN A 135 13.14 -18.13 -1.33
C GLN A 135 14.26 -17.08 -1.47
N LEU A 136 13.91 -15.79 -1.56
CA LEU A 136 14.87 -14.70 -1.63
C LEU A 136 15.69 -14.56 -0.35
N GLU A 137 15.08 -14.70 0.83
CA GLU A 137 15.78 -14.74 2.12
C GLU A 137 16.80 -15.87 2.15
N LYS A 138 16.40 -17.07 1.71
CA LYS A 138 17.32 -18.19 1.61
C LYS A 138 18.46 -17.91 0.61
N GLN A 139 18.16 -17.35 -0.56
CA GLN A 139 19.17 -16.99 -1.55
C GLN A 139 20.16 -15.96 -0.99
N ARG A 140 19.67 -14.94 -0.28
CA ARG A 140 20.50 -13.94 0.39
C ARG A 140 21.44 -14.58 1.41
N ASP A 141 20.91 -15.46 2.26
CA ASP A 141 21.68 -16.10 3.34
C ASP A 141 22.70 -17.10 2.79
N ASP A 142 22.31 -17.90 1.79
CA ASP A 142 23.19 -18.82 1.07
C ASP A 142 24.30 -18.04 0.33
N TYR A 143 23.97 -16.88 -0.25
CA TYR A 143 24.93 -16.02 -0.92
C TYR A 143 25.94 -15.43 0.07
N LEU A 144 25.49 -14.90 1.22
CA LEU A 144 26.39 -14.41 2.28
C LEU A 144 27.33 -15.51 2.78
N ALA A 145 26.82 -16.72 2.99
CA ALA A 145 27.64 -17.87 3.39
C ALA A 145 28.69 -18.25 2.33
N ALA A 146 28.37 -18.08 1.04
CA ALA A 146 29.32 -18.26 -0.05
C ALA A 146 30.35 -17.13 -0.12
N LEU A 147 29.95 -15.88 0.15
CA LEU A 147 30.87 -14.74 0.22
C LEU A 147 31.91 -14.93 1.32
N ARG A 148 31.49 -15.40 2.51
CA ARG A 148 32.39 -15.69 3.64
C ARG A 148 33.48 -16.73 3.33
N LYS A 149 33.29 -17.54 2.28
CA LYS A 149 34.29 -18.52 1.82
C LYS A 149 35.19 -17.97 0.72
N LYS A 150 34.76 -16.92 0.02
CA LYS A 150 35.46 -16.31 -1.12
C LYS A 150 36.31 -15.13 -0.71
N ILE A 151 35.87 -14.38 0.29
CA ILE A 151 36.55 -13.23 0.86
C ILE A 151 37.17 -13.73 2.18
N ASP A 152 38.49 -13.91 2.18
CA ASP A 152 39.28 -14.42 3.30
C ASP A 152 40.07 -13.33 4.03
N PHE A 153 40.18 -12.14 3.44
CA PHE A 153 40.95 -11.00 3.96
C PHE A 153 40.13 -10.02 4.83
N MET A 154 38.83 -10.28 5.05
CA MET A 154 37.91 -9.36 5.74
C MET A 154 36.77 -10.10 6.43
N GLU A 155 36.36 -9.62 7.61
CA GLU A 155 35.11 -10.05 8.22
C GLU A 155 33.90 -9.44 7.50
N LEU A 156 32.98 -10.29 7.01
CA LEU A 156 31.76 -9.85 6.31
C LEU A 156 30.66 -9.44 7.28
N ASP A 157 30.97 -8.45 8.10
CA ASP A 157 30.03 -7.73 8.94
C ASP A 157 29.52 -6.47 8.23
N MET A 158 28.37 -5.95 8.68
CA MET A 158 27.70 -4.83 8.01
C MET A 158 28.56 -3.57 7.92
N ASP A 159 29.39 -3.31 8.93
CA ASP A 159 30.26 -2.12 8.95
C ASP A 159 31.32 -2.17 7.84
N TYR A 160 31.90 -3.34 7.58
CA TYR A 160 32.88 -3.53 6.53
C TYR A 160 32.22 -3.56 5.14
N MET A 161 31.12 -4.31 5.01
CA MET A 161 30.39 -4.44 3.74
C MET A 161 29.82 -3.10 3.26
N ASN A 162 29.28 -2.27 4.16
CA ASN A 162 28.76 -0.94 3.81
C ASN A 162 29.87 0.03 3.39
N ASN A 163 31.09 -0.16 3.89
CA ASN A 163 32.23 0.73 3.65
C ASN A 163 33.28 0.14 2.70
N ILE A 164 32.97 -0.96 1.99
CA ILE A 164 33.91 -1.61 1.06
C ILE A 164 34.48 -0.65 0.01
N GLY A 165 33.71 0.35 -0.41
CA GLY A 165 34.17 1.41 -1.30
C GLY A 165 35.28 2.28 -0.68
N GLN A 166 35.16 2.64 0.60
CA GLN A 166 36.20 3.37 1.33
C GLN A 166 37.45 2.51 1.53
N ILE A 167 37.27 1.21 1.81
CA ILE A 167 38.39 0.27 1.97
C ILE A 167 39.17 0.15 0.65
N LYS A 168 38.47 0.08 -0.48
CA LYS A 168 39.08 0.12 -1.81
C LYS A 168 39.83 1.43 -2.08
N GLU A 169 39.32 2.57 -1.62
CA GLU A 169 39.98 3.88 -1.81
C GLU A 169 41.38 3.92 -1.19
N PHE A 170 41.63 3.26 -0.05
CA PHE A 170 42.99 3.17 0.52
C PHE A 170 43.98 2.49 -0.45
N MET A 171 43.53 1.49 -1.21
CA MET A 171 44.36 0.83 -2.22
C MET A 171 44.54 1.70 -3.48
N VAL A 172 43.48 2.40 -3.91
CA VAL A 172 43.53 3.29 -5.08
C VAL A 172 44.44 4.50 -4.83
N ASN A 173 44.46 5.02 -3.61
CA ASN A 173 45.30 6.13 -3.19
C ASN A 173 46.77 5.71 -2.95
N GLY A 174 47.07 4.40 -2.98
CA GLY A 174 48.39 3.85 -2.71
C GLY A 174 48.78 3.87 -1.22
N GLU A 175 47.80 3.99 -0.33
CA GLU A 175 48.00 3.92 1.13
C GLU A 175 48.10 2.48 1.64
N ALA A 176 47.59 1.51 0.88
CA ALA A 176 47.71 0.08 1.12
C ALA A 176 48.14 -0.67 -0.13
N GLU A 177 49.11 -1.60 0.01
CA GLU A 177 49.57 -2.46 -1.09
C GLU A 177 48.82 -3.81 -1.14
N THR A 178 48.24 -4.24 -0.01
CA THR A 178 47.47 -5.49 0.10
C THR A 178 46.02 -5.25 0.54
N CYS A 179 45.13 -6.21 0.26
CA CYS A 179 43.73 -6.11 0.71
C CYS A 179 43.63 -6.06 2.25
N GLU A 180 44.45 -6.85 2.94
CA GLU A 180 44.50 -6.95 4.41
C GLU A 180 44.92 -5.63 5.04
N GLU A 181 45.95 -4.97 4.50
CA GLU A 181 46.43 -3.67 4.97
C GLU A 181 45.37 -2.58 4.78
N ALA A 182 44.59 -2.63 3.69
CA ALA A 182 43.48 -1.72 3.48
C ALA A 182 42.35 -1.92 4.52
N VAL A 183 42.09 -3.16 4.94
CA VAL A 183 41.15 -3.47 6.02
C VAL A 183 41.67 -2.95 7.36
N GLU A 184 42.95 -3.19 7.68
CA GLU A 184 43.56 -2.72 8.93
C GLU A 184 43.54 -1.18 9.05
N LEU A 185 43.81 -0.46 7.96
CA LEU A 185 43.68 0.99 7.91
C LEU A 185 42.24 1.45 8.17
N PHE A 186 41.27 0.74 7.60
CA PHE A 186 39.85 1.00 7.86
C PHE A 186 39.47 0.75 9.32
N GLU A 187 39.92 -0.35 9.92
CA GLU A 187 39.67 -0.66 11.34
C GLU A 187 40.28 0.37 12.27
N SER A 188 41.51 0.79 11.98
CA SER A 188 42.19 1.87 12.71
C SER A 188 41.40 3.17 12.61
N ASN A 189 40.90 3.52 11.43
CA ASN A 189 40.05 4.68 11.21
C ASN A 189 38.70 4.57 11.94
N LEU A 190 38.07 3.39 11.94
CA LEU A 190 36.82 3.12 12.65
C LEU A 190 37.02 3.25 14.17
N LEU A 191 38.11 2.69 14.70
CA LEU A 191 38.46 2.79 16.11
C LEU A 191 38.75 4.24 16.51
N MET A 192 39.47 4.98 15.66
CA MET A 192 39.71 6.42 15.85
C MET A 192 38.40 7.21 15.83
N GLN A 193 37.46 6.91 14.92
CA GLN A 193 36.13 7.50 14.92
C GLN A 193 35.34 7.17 16.17
N GLN A 194 35.40 5.93 16.66
CA GLN A 194 34.76 5.53 17.91
C GLN A 194 35.38 6.24 19.12
N MET A 195 36.70 6.35 19.19
CA MET A 195 37.41 7.08 20.23
C MET A 195 37.13 8.58 20.18
N THR A 196 37.04 9.15 18.98
CA THR A 196 36.69 10.57 18.77
C THR A 196 35.21 10.81 19.05
N GLY A 197 34.34 9.85 18.73
CA GLY A 197 32.91 9.83 19.07
C GLY A 197 32.66 9.70 20.58
N ILE A 198 33.52 8.97 21.29
CA ILE A 198 33.53 8.88 22.75
C ILE A 198 34.11 10.17 23.37
N MET A 199 35.13 10.80 22.77
CA MET A 199 35.64 12.11 23.22
C MET A 199 34.68 13.27 22.92
N THR A 200 33.84 13.15 21.89
CA THR A 200 32.74 14.10 21.59
C THR A 200 31.43 13.75 22.29
N ALA A 201 31.42 12.74 23.17
CA ALA A 201 30.37 12.53 24.17
C ALA A 201 30.66 13.27 25.50
N SER A 202 31.49 14.33 25.48
CA SER A 202 31.47 15.36 26.50
C SER A 202 31.20 16.73 25.85
N VAL A 203 29.99 17.22 26.10
CA VAL A 203 29.49 18.58 25.79
C VAL A 203 29.27 18.88 24.31
N HIS A 204 28.13 18.41 23.78
CA HIS A 204 27.19 19.32 23.13
C HIS A 204 25.78 18.74 23.16
N ASP A 205 24.97 19.31 24.04
CA ASP A 205 23.51 19.20 24.04
C ASP A 205 22.99 19.56 22.64
N LYS A 206 22.54 18.56 21.88
CA LYS A 206 21.77 18.78 20.65
C LYS A 206 20.31 18.59 20.99
N THR A 207 19.74 19.59 21.66
CA THR A 207 18.30 19.82 21.61
C THR A 207 17.86 19.79 20.16
N MET A 208 16.82 19.01 19.89
CA MET A 208 16.23 18.81 18.57
C MET A 208 16.01 20.16 17.85
N ASP A 209 16.76 20.43 16.77
CA ASP A 209 16.61 21.66 16.00
C ASP A 209 15.39 21.55 15.06
N ILE A 210 14.24 21.98 15.60
CA ILE A 210 12.91 21.94 14.98
C ILE A 210 12.90 22.68 13.63
N GLU A 211 13.78 23.66 13.43
CA GLU A 211 13.79 24.51 12.22
C GLU A 211 14.38 23.79 11.00
N LYS A 212 15.40 22.95 11.22
CA LYS A 212 16.03 22.13 10.18
C LYS A 212 15.10 21.02 9.68
N ASN A 213 14.31 20.43 10.57
CA ASN A 213 13.31 19.41 10.22
C ASN A 213 12.09 20.00 9.50
N LYS A 214 11.65 21.22 9.82
CA LYS A 214 10.59 21.93 9.09
C LYS A 214 10.92 22.19 7.62
N LYS A 215 12.20 22.45 7.30
CA LYS A 215 12.65 22.61 5.91
C LYS A 215 12.68 21.30 5.13
N ARG A 216 12.95 20.17 5.80
CA ARG A 216 13.16 18.87 5.15
C ARG A 216 11.87 18.09 4.89
N PHE A 217 10.88 18.22 5.78
CA PHE A 217 9.62 17.46 5.70
C PHE A 217 8.38 18.32 5.40
N GLY A 218 8.55 19.65 5.31
CA GLY A 218 7.43 20.58 5.19
C GLY A 218 6.69 20.77 6.51
N ASP A 219 5.87 21.82 6.58
CA ASP A 219 5.05 22.14 7.75
C ASP A 219 3.71 21.41 7.68
N PRO A 220 3.45 20.41 8.55
CA PRO A 220 2.20 19.64 8.54
C PRO A 220 0.98 20.46 8.99
N THR A 221 1.16 21.70 9.45
CA THR A 221 0.06 22.55 9.93
C THR A 221 -0.60 23.40 8.84
N LYS A 222 -0.09 23.42 7.59
CA LYS A 222 -0.71 24.20 6.51
C LYS A 222 -2.05 23.65 5.99
N ASP A 223 -2.37 22.40 6.28
CA ASP A 223 -3.62 21.76 5.85
C ASP A 223 -4.66 21.56 6.96
N PHE A 224 -4.33 21.90 8.21
CA PHE A 224 -5.32 21.95 9.28
C PHE A 224 -5.90 23.38 9.38
N GLY A 225 -7.11 23.56 8.84
CA GLY A 225 -7.95 24.73 9.18
C GLY A 225 -8.35 25.67 8.04
N LYS A 226 -8.03 25.40 6.77
CA LYS A 226 -8.66 26.14 5.67
C LYS A 226 -10.06 25.62 5.41
N LYS A 227 -11.06 26.41 5.80
CA LYS A 227 -12.48 26.21 5.44
C LYS A 227 -12.60 25.88 3.95
N PRO A 228 -13.46 24.93 3.55
CA PRO A 228 -13.70 24.66 2.14
C PRO A 228 -14.10 25.96 1.45
N ALA A 229 -13.34 26.36 0.43
CA ALA A 229 -13.73 27.45 -0.43
C ALA A 229 -15.10 27.09 -1.02
N LYS A 230 -16.10 27.92 -0.75
CA LYS A 230 -17.41 27.84 -1.40
C LYS A 230 -17.20 27.90 -2.91
N LYS A 231 -17.18 26.75 -3.58
CA LYS A 231 -17.47 26.69 -5.01
C LYS A 231 -18.95 27.04 -5.15
N GLY A 232 -19.22 28.31 -5.44
CA GLY A 232 -20.54 28.78 -5.81
C GLY A 232 -21.03 27.99 -7.02
N LEU A 233 -22.22 27.40 -6.89
CA LEU A 233 -23.04 27.05 -8.02
C LEU A 233 -23.36 28.33 -8.80
N PHE A 234 -23.11 28.31 -10.12
CA PHE A 234 -23.43 29.32 -11.15
C PHE A 234 -22.45 30.51 -11.37
N GLY A 235 -21.78 30.49 -12.53
CA GLY A 235 -22.00 31.55 -13.55
C GLY A 235 -20.86 32.52 -13.91
N LYS A 236 -20.39 32.41 -15.17
CA LYS A 236 -19.81 33.44 -16.08
C LYS A 236 -18.45 34.05 -15.69
N LYS A 237 -17.51 34.32 -16.60
CA LYS A 237 -17.57 34.60 -18.05
C LYS A 237 -16.66 33.67 -18.85
#